data_AF-A0A2S4UE88-F1
#
_entry.id   AF-A0A2S4UE88-F1
#
_cell.length_a   1.000
_cell.length_b   1.000
_cell.length_c   1.000
_cell.angle_alpha   90.00
_cell.angle_beta   90.00
_cell.angle_gamma   90.00
#
_symmetry.space_group_name_H-M   'P 1'
#
loop_
_entity.id
_entity.type
_entity.pdbx_description
1 polymer ?
#
loop_
_entity_poly.entity_id
_entity_poly.type
_entity_poly.pdbx_seq_one_letter_code
_entity_poly.pdbx_strand_id
1 'polypeptide(L)'
;MSQRPPRKMWKKKAASMCGGSDRFSNVSTRRFGRLARIVKDLRVRLDRSEAGNRQECFKRFQQTVDTSYLQGAIEMHSFQQRFGTLNESEQAWLLQRKAEMQKHMKRLAIDIIVDFTEDAALDLNKLVNKGIAIEIVEGHRFKKIAGDDKMKLAMAEMRDWMIRIGYIMALYGMGTQ
;
A
#
# COMPACT_ATOMS: atom_id res chain seq x y z
N MET A 1 -57.43 -80.12 18.46
CA MET A 1 -57.52 -79.59 17.07
C MET A 1 -57.20 -78.10 17.16
N SER A 2 -55.97 -77.63 16.91
CA SER A 2 -55.25 -77.50 15.63
C SER A 2 -55.81 -76.39 14.72
N GLN A 3 -55.13 -75.22 14.70
CA GLN A 3 -54.46 -74.58 13.53
C GLN A 3 -54.38 -73.03 13.65
N ARG A 4 -53.16 -72.49 13.48
CA ARG A 4 -52.79 -71.07 13.20
C ARG A 4 -52.75 -70.86 11.64
N PRO A 5 -52.24 -69.73 11.10
CA PRO A 5 -52.65 -68.30 11.05
C PRO A 5 -52.82 -67.81 9.57
N PRO A 6 -53.09 -66.51 9.24
CA PRO A 6 -52.00 -65.58 8.80
C PRO A 6 -52.25 -64.07 9.12
N ARG A 7 -51.24 -63.32 9.57
CA ARG A 7 -50.29 -62.44 8.83
C ARG A 7 -50.85 -61.12 8.26
N LYS A 8 -50.01 -60.07 8.44
CA LYS A 8 -49.91 -58.77 7.74
C LYS A 8 -50.80 -57.66 8.33
N MET A 9 -50.35 -56.42 8.53
CA MET A 9 -49.08 -55.76 8.27
C MET A 9 -49.07 -54.43 9.06
N TRP A 10 -48.07 -54.24 9.90
CA TRP A 10 -47.31 -53.00 10.07
C TRP A 10 -48.06 -51.67 9.87
N LYS A 11 -48.53 -51.07 10.97
CA LYS A 11 -48.34 -49.63 11.24
C LYS A 11 -48.08 -49.39 12.74
N LYS A 12 -46.86 -49.70 13.17
CA LYS A 12 -46.23 -48.90 14.22
C LYS A 12 -46.02 -47.49 13.65
N LYS A 13 -46.70 -46.48 14.17
CA LYS A 13 -46.16 -45.12 14.20
C LYS A 13 -46.31 -44.59 15.61
N ALA A 14 -45.15 -44.26 16.17
CA ALA A 14 -44.97 -43.68 17.48
C ALA A 14 -45.80 -42.41 17.63
N ALA A 15 -46.75 -42.42 18.56
CA ALA A 15 -47.18 -41.22 19.25
C ALA A 15 -46.56 -41.27 20.66
N SER A 16 -45.26 -41.05 20.71
CA SER A 16 -44.50 -40.82 21.93
C SER A 16 -43.36 -39.86 21.57
N MET A 17 -43.09 -38.92 22.47
CA MET A 17 -41.96 -37.97 22.49
C MET A 17 -42.17 -36.51 22.04
N CYS A 18 -43.37 -35.94 22.06
CA CYS A 18 -43.50 -34.48 21.99
C CYS A 18 -44.64 -33.98 22.89
N GLY A 19 -44.38 -33.91 24.20
CA GLY A 19 -45.35 -33.40 25.18
C GLY A 19 -44.65 -32.69 26.31
N GLY A 20 -44.43 -31.38 26.14
CA GLY A 20 -44.40 -30.40 27.22
C GLY A 20 -43.08 -30.19 27.96
N SER A 21 -42.20 -29.33 27.43
CA SER A 21 -41.33 -28.51 28.28
C SER A 21 -41.33 -27.04 27.83
N ASP A 22 -42.42 -26.32 28.13
CA ASP A 22 -42.49 -24.85 28.09
C ASP A 22 -41.71 -24.21 29.25
N ARG A 23 -40.46 -24.67 29.45
CA ARG A 23 -39.49 -24.03 30.34
C ARG A 23 -38.12 -24.12 29.66
N PHE A 24 -37.93 -23.31 28.62
CA PHE A 24 -36.58 -22.87 28.26
C PHE A 24 -35.94 -22.31 29.53
N SER A 25 -34.94 -23.00 30.07
CA SER A 25 -34.35 -22.61 31.35
C SER A 25 -33.73 -21.22 31.22
N ASN A 26 -34.31 -20.22 31.88
CA ASN A 26 -33.77 -18.86 31.96
C ASN A 26 -32.29 -18.81 32.43
N VAL A 27 -31.82 -19.89 33.06
CA VAL A 27 -30.44 -20.09 33.50
C VAL A 27 -29.50 -20.34 32.30
N SER A 28 -29.93 -21.10 31.29
CA SER A 28 -29.13 -21.39 30.09
C SER A 28 -28.96 -20.15 29.21
N THR A 29 -30.05 -19.42 28.91
CA THR A 29 -30.04 -18.20 28.09
C THR A 29 -29.21 -17.07 28.72
N ARG A 30 -29.28 -16.87 30.05
CA ARG A 30 -28.42 -15.90 30.74
C ARG A 30 -26.94 -16.28 30.72
N ARG A 31 -26.61 -17.58 30.80
CA ARG A 31 -25.23 -18.08 30.71
C ARG A 31 -24.68 -17.93 29.28
N PHE A 32 -25.47 -18.26 28.26
CA PHE A 32 -25.10 -18.01 26.85
C PHE A 32 -24.93 -16.52 26.55
N GLY A 33 -25.79 -15.65 27.08
CA GLY A 33 -25.67 -14.20 26.93
C GLY A 33 -24.45 -13.58 27.63
N ARG A 34 -23.97 -14.18 28.73
CA ARG A 34 -22.68 -13.81 29.35
C ARG A 34 -21.50 -14.30 28.52
N LEU A 35 -21.55 -15.54 28.03
CA LEU A 35 -20.49 -16.11 27.18
C LEU A 35 -20.31 -15.31 25.88
N ALA A 36 -21.42 -14.96 25.22
CA ALA A 36 -21.40 -14.15 24.01
C ALA A 36 -20.78 -12.76 24.23
N ARG A 37 -21.02 -12.15 25.40
CA ARG A 37 -20.37 -10.89 25.79
C ARG A 37 -18.87 -11.05 25.99
N ILE A 38 -18.44 -12.10 26.69
CA ILE A 38 -17.01 -12.39 26.91
C ILE A 38 -16.30 -12.64 25.58
N VAL A 39 -16.91 -13.40 24.67
CA VAL A 39 -16.35 -13.65 23.33
C VAL A 39 -16.25 -12.35 22.52
N LYS A 40 -17.28 -11.49 22.58
CA LYS A 40 -17.25 -10.18 21.92
C LYS A 40 -16.13 -9.29 22.49
N ASP A 41 -15.97 -9.25 23.81
CA ASP A 41 -14.94 -8.45 24.46
C ASP A 41 -13.52 -8.97 24.17
N LEU A 42 -13.33 -10.30 24.17
CA LEU A 42 -12.07 -10.93 23.77
C LEU A 42 -11.73 -10.62 22.31
N ARG A 43 -12.71 -10.69 21.41
CA ARG A 43 -12.54 -10.33 20.01
C ARG A 43 -12.11 -8.87 19.86
N VAL A 44 -12.79 -7.94 20.53
CA VAL A 44 -12.42 -6.52 20.52
C VAL A 44 -11.00 -6.29 21.07
N ARG A 45 -10.58 -7.04 22.09
CA ARG A 45 -9.21 -6.95 22.63
C ARG A 45 -8.17 -7.52 21.66
N LEU A 46 -8.47 -8.63 21.00
CA LEU A 46 -7.61 -9.23 19.98
C LEU A 46 -7.46 -8.28 18.78
N ASP A 47 -8.58 -7.75 18.28
CA ASP A 47 -8.63 -6.81 17.16
C ASP A 47 -7.80 -5.55 17.48
N ARG A 48 -7.88 -5.02 18.72
CA ARG A 48 -7.07 -3.88 19.17
C ARG A 48 -5.58 -4.22 19.27
N SER A 49 -5.24 -5.42 19.74
CA SER A 49 -3.86 -5.88 19.85
C SER A 49 -3.22 -6.09 18.47
N GLU A 50 -3.96 -6.69 17.54
CA GLU A 50 -3.53 -6.88 16.16
C GLU A 50 -3.41 -5.56 15.41
N ALA A 51 -4.37 -4.64 15.59
CA ALA A 51 -4.30 -3.30 15.02
C ALA A 51 -3.10 -2.50 15.54
N GLY A 52 -2.80 -2.58 16.84
CA GLY A 52 -1.61 -1.97 17.42
C GLY A 52 -0.31 -2.52 16.84
N ASN A 53 -0.23 -3.85 16.70
CA ASN A 53 0.94 -4.52 16.11
C ASN A 53 1.11 -4.16 14.62
N ARG A 54 0.01 -4.11 13.86
CA ARG A 54 0.01 -3.70 12.46
C ARG A 54 0.54 -2.28 12.30
N GLN A 55 0.02 -1.34 13.08
CA GLN A 55 0.43 0.06 13.01
C GLN A 55 1.91 0.25 13.36
N GLU A 56 2.42 -0.46 14.36
CA GLU A 56 3.84 -0.42 14.71
C GLU A 56 4.73 -0.96 13.59
N CYS A 57 4.36 -2.09 12.99
CA CYS A 57 5.09 -2.66 11.86
C CYS A 57 5.06 -1.73 10.64
N PHE A 58 3.90 -1.13 10.33
CA PHE A 58 3.80 -0.17 9.23
C PHE A 58 4.64 1.09 9.50
N LYS A 59 4.69 1.57 10.75
CA LYS A 59 5.53 2.70 11.13
C LYS A 59 7.03 2.41 10.93
N ARG A 60 7.48 1.19 11.21
CA ARG A 60 8.86 0.77 10.91
C ARG A 60 9.13 0.78 9.41
N PHE A 61 8.19 0.26 8.62
CA PHE A 61 8.27 0.35 7.15
C PHE A 61 8.36 1.80 6.66
N GLN A 62 7.55 2.71 7.21
CA GLN A 62 7.61 4.14 6.86
C GLN A 62 8.99 4.76 7.15
N GLN A 63 9.67 4.33 8.21
CA GLN A 63 11.00 4.82 8.56
C GLN A 63 12.10 4.25 7.65
N THR A 64 11.94 3.01 7.18
CA THR A 64 12.93 2.32 6.37
C THR A 64 12.84 2.65 4.88
N VAL A 65 11.64 2.96 4.38
CA VAL A 65 11.41 3.21 2.95
C VAL A 65 12.21 4.41 2.40
N ASP A 66 12.45 5.41 3.24
CA ASP A 66 13.20 6.62 2.86
C ASP A 66 14.71 6.49 3.09
N THR A 67 15.15 5.49 3.85
CA THR A 67 16.55 5.32 4.26
C THR A 67 17.28 4.24 3.47
N SER A 68 16.60 3.14 3.11
CA SER A 68 17.21 2.04 2.37
C SER A 68 16.16 1.31 1.54
N TYR A 69 16.37 1.26 0.22
CA TYR A 69 15.46 0.57 -0.70
C TYR A 69 15.33 -0.92 -0.36
N LEU A 70 16.46 -1.57 -0.05
CA LEU A 70 16.48 -2.98 0.31
C LEU A 70 15.75 -3.22 1.62
N GLN A 71 16.03 -2.42 2.66
CA GLN A 71 15.38 -2.59 3.94
C GLN A 71 13.87 -2.33 3.84
N GLY A 72 13.44 -1.28 3.14
CA GLY A 72 12.03 -1.00 2.94
C GLY A 72 11.32 -2.12 2.16
N ALA A 73 11.97 -2.76 1.19
CA ALA A 73 11.40 -3.92 0.49
C ALA A 73 11.28 -5.16 1.41
N ILE A 74 12.27 -5.41 2.26
CA ILE A 74 12.25 -6.50 3.25
C ILE A 74 11.14 -6.27 4.29
N GLU A 75 11.02 -5.04 4.82
CA GLU A 75 9.96 -4.69 5.77
C GLU A 75 8.59 -4.81 5.11
N MET A 76 8.44 -4.37 3.86
CA MET A 76 7.19 -4.49 3.11
C MET A 76 6.80 -5.97 2.90
N HIS A 77 7.74 -6.80 2.46
CA HIS A 77 7.50 -8.23 2.30
C HIS A 77 7.14 -8.89 3.64
N SER A 78 7.85 -8.55 4.71
CA SER A 78 7.59 -9.06 6.07
C SER A 78 6.22 -8.62 6.58
N PHE A 79 5.81 -7.39 6.29
CA PHE A 79 4.50 -6.87 6.61
C PHE A 79 3.40 -7.67 5.89
N GLN A 80 3.58 -7.95 4.60
CA GLN A 80 2.62 -8.73 3.83
C GLN A 80 2.46 -10.16 4.33
N GLN A 81 3.56 -10.84 4.65
CA GLN A 81 3.52 -12.19 5.21
C GLN A 81 2.73 -12.25 6.53
N ARG A 82 2.76 -11.16 7.32
CA ARG A 82 2.09 -11.10 8.63
C ARG A 82 0.65 -10.65 8.56
N PHE A 83 0.34 -9.67 7.71
CA PHE A 83 -0.95 -8.97 7.76
C PHE A 83 -1.69 -8.93 6.41
N GLY A 84 -1.17 -9.60 5.38
CA GLY A 84 -1.73 -9.61 4.03
C GLY A 84 -1.53 -8.28 3.31
N THR A 85 -2.56 -7.82 2.62
CA THR A 85 -2.49 -6.60 1.82
C THR A 85 -2.53 -5.33 2.68
N LEU A 86 -2.04 -4.22 2.10
CA LEU A 86 -2.18 -2.89 2.68
C LEU A 86 -3.64 -2.49 2.74
N ASN A 87 -4.04 -1.82 3.81
CA ASN A 87 -5.34 -1.19 3.90
C ASN A 87 -5.36 0.15 3.13
N GLU A 88 -6.54 0.75 2.98
CA GLU A 88 -6.71 2.00 2.23
C GLU A 88 -5.84 3.15 2.76
N SER A 89 -5.67 3.27 4.08
CA SER A 89 -4.87 4.33 4.69
C SER A 89 -3.37 4.17 4.41
N GLU A 90 -2.88 2.94 4.39
CA GLU A 90 -1.48 2.61 4.12
C GLU A 90 -1.15 2.74 2.63
N GLN A 91 -2.09 2.35 1.76
CA GLN A 91 -2.02 2.60 0.31
C GLN A 91 -2.01 4.10 0.01
N ALA A 92 -2.91 4.85 0.64
CA ALA A 92 -2.97 6.31 0.50
C ALA A 92 -1.67 6.97 0.94
N TRP A 93 -1.04 6.48 2.01
CA TRP A 93 0.26 6.97 2.46
C TRP A 93 1.36 6.77 1.39
N LEU A 94 1.45 5.59 0.76
CA LEU A 94 2.41 5.35 -0.32
C LEU A 94 2.16 6.24 -1.54
N LEU A 95 0.89 6.44 -1.91
CA LEU A 95 0.53 7.32 -3.02
C LEU A 95 0.84 8.80 -2.71
N GLN A 96 0.61 9.22 -1.47
CA GLN A 96 1.01 10.56 -1.02
C GLN A 96 2.53 10.72 -1.08
N ARG A 97 3.29 9.73 -0.60
CA ARG A 97 4.76 9.76 -0.65
C ARG A 97 5.27 9.87 -2.08
N LYS A 98 4.69 9.12 -3.02
CA LYS A 98 4.95 9.25 -4.46
C LYS A 98 4.68 10.67 -4.96
N ALA A 99 3.54 11.26 -4.59
CA ALA A 99 3.16 12.61 -5.04
C ALA A 99 4.13 13.68 -4.53
N GLU A 100 4.63 13.54 -3.29
CA GLU A 100 5.66 14.40 -2.72
C GLU A 100 6.96 14.31 -3.54
N MET A 101 7.44 13.10 -3.84
CA MET A 101 8.63 12.88 -4.66
C MET A 101 8.46 13.46 -6.07
N GLN A 102 7.29 13.29 -6.69
CA GLN A 102 6.98 13.89 -7.99
C GLN A 102 6.98 15.42 -7.95
N LYS A 103 6.53 16.03 -6.86
CA LYS A 103 6.59 17.48 -6.69
C LYS A 103 8.02 17.99 -6.63
N HIS A 104 8.91 17.28 -5.93
CA HIS A 104 10.34 17.59 -5.91
C HIS A 104 10.97 17.48 -7.30
N MET A 105 10.72 16.37 -7.99
CA MET A 105 11.21 16.15 -9.36
C MET A 105 10.73 17.23 -10.35
N LYS A 106 9.46 17.63 -10.26
CA LYS A 106 8.91 18.72 -11.10
C LYS A 106 9.59 20.06 -10.84
N ARG A 107 9.88 20.39 -9.58
CA ARG A 107 10.61 21.62 -9.23
C ARG A 107 12.00 21.60 -9.81
N LEU A 108 12.75 20.51 -9.61
CA LEU A 108 14.07 20.33 -10.20
C LEU A 108 14.04 20.45 -11.73
N ALA A 109 13.00 19.92 -12.38
CA ALA A 109 12.82 20.07 -13.83
C ALA A 109 12.61 21.52 -14.26
N ILE A 110 11.81 22.28 -13.52
CA ILE A 110 11.60 23.71 -13.78
C ILE A 110 12.92 24.46 -13.57
N ASP A 111 13.63 24.20 -12.48
CA ASP A 111 14.90 24.87 -12.17
C ASP A 111 15.94 24.62 -13.28
N ILE A 112 16.05 23.37 -13.76
CA ILE A 112 16.90 23.02 -14.90
C ILE A 112 16.51 23.79 -16.16
N ILE A 113 15.21 23.91 -16.46
CA ILE A 113 14.73 24.63 -17.64
C ILE A 113 15.03 26.12 -17.53
N VAL A 114 14.80 26.71 -16.36
CA VAL A 114 15.07 28.13 -16.11
C VAL A 114 16.55 28.43 -16.27
N ASP A 115 17.42 27.68 -15.59
CA ASP A 115 18.87 27.79 -15.71
C ASP A 115 19.32 27.67 -17.18
N PHE A 116 18.78 26.67 -17.89
CA PHE A 116 19.06 26.47 -19.30
C PHE A 116 18.63 27.67 -20.15
N THR A 117 17.45 28.26 -19.88
CA THR A 117 16.94 29.41 -20.64
C THR A 117 17.69 30.71 -20.37
N GLU A 118 18.17 30.92 -19.14
CA GLU A 118 18.96 32.11 -18.78
C GLU A 118 20.35 32.06 -19.42
N ASP A 119 21.04 30.93 -19.30
CA ASP A 119 22.33 30.71 -19.95
C ASP A 119 22.21 30.80 -21.48
N ALA A 120 21.12 30.24 -22.00
CA ALA A 120 20.75 30.35 -23.39
C ALA A 120 20.63 31.81 -23.84
N ALA A 121 19.90 32.65 -23.13
CA ALA A 121 19.71 34.06 -23.49
C ALA A 121 21.04 34.84 -23.44
N LEU A 122 21.87 34.60 -22.43
CA LEU A 122 23.16 35.27 -22.26
C LEU A 122 24.17 34.90 -23.36
N ASP A 123 24.24 33.62 -23.73
CA ASP A 123 25.14 33.15 -24.80
C ASP A 123 24.65 33.61 -26.18
N LEU A 124 23.34 33.61 -26.44
CA LEU A 124 22.77 34.12 -27.70
C LEU A 124 23.11 35.61 -27.88
N ASN A 125 22.90 36.42 -26.85
CA ASN A 125 23.25 37.85 -26.89
C ASN A 125 24.75 38.06 -27.14
N LYS A 126 25.64 37.31 -26.47
CA LYS A 126 27.10 37.42 -26.68
C LYS A 126 27.54 37.02 -28.08
N LEU A 127 26.92 36.00 -28.68
CA LEU A 127 27.34 35.44 -29.95
C LEU A 127 26.72 36.17 -31.15
N VAL A 128 25.46 36.61 -31.04
CA VAL A 128 24.83 37.51 -32.00
C VAL A 128 25.56 38.86 -32.04
N ASN A 129 25.94 39.41 -30.89
CA ASN A 129 26.76 40.63 -30.83
C ASN A 129 28.15 40.48 -31.45
N LYS A 130 28.63 39.23 -31.64
CA LYS A 130 29.89 38.92 -32.34
C LYS A 130 29.69 38.60 -33.83
N GLY A 131 28.47 38.72 -34.36
CA GLY A 131 28.15 38.46 -35.76
C GLY A 131 28.12 36.97 -36.14
N ILE A 132 28.01 36.06 -35.16
CA ILE A 132 27.99 34.61 -35.40
C ILE A 132 26.56 34.17 -35.74
N ALA A 133 26.41 33.39 -36.81
CA ALA A 133 25.13 32.86 -37.26
C ALA A 133 24.44 31.99 -36.18
N ILE A 134 23.13 32.16 -36.02
CA ILE A 134 22.31 31.54 -34.95
C ILE A 134 22.43 30.01 -34.92
N GLU A 135 22.51 29.35 -36.09
CA GLU A 135 22.64 27.88 -36.17
C GLU A 135 23.96 27.35 -35.58
N ILE A 136 25.05 28.11 -35.72
CA ILE A 136 26.36 27.78 -35.14
C ILE A 136 26.34 28.01 -33.62
N VAL A 137 25.56 29.00 -33.17
CA VAL A 137 25.32 29.30 -31.75
C VAL A 137 24.57 28.16 -31.05
N GLU A 138 23.56 27.58 -31.69
CA GLU A 138 22.83 26.42 -31.17
C GLU A 138 23.71 25.17 -31.05
N GLY A 139 24.60 24.91 -32.01
CA GLY A 139 25.55 23.79 -31.96
C GLY A 139 26.62 23.92 -30.87
N HIS A 140 27.10 25.13 -30.59
CA HIS A 140 28.06 25.39 -29.49
C HIS A 140 27.41 25.27 -28.10
N ARG A 141 26.13 25.62 -27.97
CA ARG A 141 25.36 25.46 -26.73
C ARG A 141 25.30 24.01 -26.26
N PHE A 142 24.89 23.07 -27.13
CA PHE A 142 24.75 21.67 -26.73
C PHE A 142 26.05 21.07 -26.20
N LYS A 143 27.19 21.47 -26.77
CA LYS A 143 28.52 21.05 -26.29
C LYS A 143 28.88 21.65 -24.92
N LYS A 144 28.52 22.91 -24.67
CA LYS A 144 28.75 23.59 -23.38
C LYS A 144 27.89 23.00 -22.27
N ILE A 145 26.61 22.75 -22.54
CA ILE A 145 25.66 22.12 -21.61
C ILE A 145 26.09 20.69 -21.27
N ALA A 146 26.62 19.93 -22.22
CA ALA A 146 27.18 18.60 -21.97
C ALA A 146 28.44 18.66 -21.07
N GLY A 147 29.16 19.79 -21.06
CA GLY A 147 30.33 20.02 -20.23
C GLY A 147 30.02 20.53 -18.82
N ASP A 148 28.83 21.09 -18.58
CA ASP A 148 28.46 21.78 -17.35
C ASP A 148 28.18 20.81 -16.19
N ASP A 149 28.97 20.92 -15.13
CA ASP A 149 28.85 20.08 -13.94
C ASP A 149 27.57 20.35 -13.15
N LYS A 150 27.03 21.57 -13.19
CA LYS A 150 25.73 21.90 -12.58
C LYS A 150 24.62 21.14 -13.28
N MET A 151 24.63 21.10 -14.61
CA MET A 151 23.64 20.36 -15.40
C MET A 151 23.79 18.85 -15.21
N LYS A 152 25.02 18.32 -15.16
CA LYS A 152 25.26 16.89 -14.86
C LYS A 152 24.73 16.49 -13.49
N LEU A 153 24.96 17.33 -12.47
CA LEU A 153 24.46 17.11 -11.11
C LEU A 153 22.92 17.10 -11.10
N ALA A 154 22.28 18.10 -11.71
CA ALA A 154 20.84 18.19 -11.75
C ALA A 154 20.19 17.00 -12.50
N MET A 155 20.82 16.53 -13.59
CA MET A 155 20.39 15.31 -14.30
C MET A 155 20.60 14.03 -13.47
N ALA A 156 21.67 13.95 -12.67
CA ALA A 156 21.90 12.84 -11.75
C ALA A 156 20.85 12.82 -10.63
N GLU A 157 20.51 13.98 -10.07
CA GLU A 157 19.45 14.12 -9.07
C GLU A 157 18.08 13.77 -9.64
N MET A 158 17.76 14.19 -10.88
CA MET A 158 16.53 13.77 -11.57
C MET A 158 16.44 12.26 -11.68
N ARG A 159 17.55 11.60 -12.06
CA ARG A 159 17.61 10.14 -12.17
C ARG A 159 17.35 9.46 -10.83
N ASP A 160 17.94 9.98 -9.75
CA ASP A 160 17.70 9.46 -8.40
C ASP A 160 16.22 9.58 -8.00
N TRP A 161 15.59 10.74 -8.26
CA TRP A 161 14.16 10.93 -8.01
C TRP A 161 13.28 9.97 -8.80
N MET A 162 13.59 9.70 -10.08
CA MET A 162 12.85 8.72 -10.88
C MET A 162 12.97 7.31 -10.28
N ILE A 163 14.15 6.91 -9.83
CA ILE A 163 14.38 5.61 -9.20
C ILE A 163 13.54 5.49 -7.91
N ARG A 164 13.56 6.53 -7.06
CA ARG A 164 12.73 6.59 -5.84
C ARG A 164 11.24 6.42 -6.14
N ILE A 165 10.74 7.11 -7.16
CA ILE A 165 9.33 7.02 -7.57
C ILE A 165 9.00 5.60 -8.06
N GLY A 166 9.86 5.01 -8.89
CA GLY A 166 9.71 3.64 -9.38
C GLY A 166 9.71 2.62 -8.23
N TYR A 167 10.59 2.81 -7.25
CA TYR A 167 10.66 1.99 -6.05
C TYR A 167 9.37 2.05 -5.21
N ILE A 168 8.85 3.25 -4.93
CA ILE A 168 7.58 3.39 -4.20
C ILE A 168 6.41 2.72 -4.95
N MET A 169 6.40 2.82 -6.28
CA MET A 169 5.40 2.13 -7.10
C MET A 169 5.52 0.60 -7.04
N ALA A 170 6.74 0.07 -6.98
CA ALA A 170 6.96 -1.36 -6.79
C ALA A 170 6.44 -1.83 -5.43
N LEU A 171 6.72 -1.09 -4.35
CA LEU A 171 6.21 -1.38 -3.01
C LEU A 171 4.68 -1.30 -2.93
N TYR A 172 4.08 -0.31 -3.60
CA TYR A 172 2.64 -0.21 -3.73
C TYR A 172 2.07 -1.45 -4.43
N GLY A 173 2.65 -1.84 -5.56
CA GLY A 173 2.25 -3.02 -6.31
C GLY A 173 2.33 -4.28 -5.45
N MET A 174 3.44 -4.46 -4.74
CA MET A 174 3.60 -5.53 -3.76
C MET A 174 2.45 -5.51 -2.76
N GLY A 175 2.22 -4.39 -2.06
CA GLY A 175 1.20 -4.27 -1.01
C GLY A 175 -0.26 -4.44 -1.42
N THR A 176 -0.54 -4.44 -2.72
CA THR A 176 -1.89 -4.62 -3.27
C THR A 176 -2.16 -6.02 -3.83
N GLN A 177 -1.11 -6.84 -3.98
CA GLN A 177 -1.19 -8.25 -4.42
C GLN A 177 -1.24 -9.18 -3.21
#